data_AF-A0A7X8M1U1-F1
#
_entry.id   AF-A0A7X8M1U1-F1
#
_cell.length_a   1.000
_cell.length_b   1.000
_cell.length_c   1.000
_cell.angle_alpha   90.00
_cell.angle_beta   90.00
_cell.angle_gamma   90.00
#
_symmetry.space_group_name_H-M   'P 1'
#
loop_
_entity.id
_entity.type
_entity.pdbx_description
1 polymer ?
#
loop_
_entity_poly.entity_id
_entity_poly.type
_entity_poly.pdbx_seq_one_letter_code
_entity_poly.pdbx_strand_id
1 'polypeptide(L)'
;MAAEFMQANRDIKIEIQLNGWSDYWTALDAAATAGTLPDTFWMHSNNFYRYASNEMMMTLDSFIDSSDKIDLNNYPEGLVTLYNFNNKQYCVPKDFDTIGLWYNKTMFDEAGLDYPDETWTWDDLYEAAKILTKPDKSQYGFLAAMHNQEGFYNICLVVSNFIRTDYESIVFPKLIRFPVCLKYTLPA
;
A
#
# COMPACT_ATOMS: atom_id res chain seq x y z
N MET A 1 -0.08 -18.97 -14.47
CA MET A 1 -1.34 -19.09 -13.71
C MET A 1 -2.58 -19.15 -14.61
N ALA A 2 -3.08 -18.06 -15.23
CA ALA A 2 -4.35 -18.13 -15.99
C ALA A 2 -4.32 -19.12 -17.17
N ALA A 3 -3.23 -19.15 -17.93
CA ALA A 3 -3.06 -20.11 -19.03
C ALA A 3 -3.05 -21.57 -18.55
N GLU A 4 -2.33 -21.86 -17.46
CA GLU A 4 -2.29 -23.20 -16.85
C GLU A 4 -3.66 -23.60 -16.27
N PHE A 5 -4.37 -22.64 -15.65
CA PHE A 5 -5.72 -22.86 -15.14
C PHE A 5 -6.69 -23.21 -16.28
N MET A 6 -6.67 -22.46 -17.39
CA MET A 6 -7.51 -22.76 -18.57
C MET A 6 -7.09 -24.08 -19.25
N GLN A 7 -5.82 -24.49 -19.14
CA GLN A 7 -5.38 -25.79 -19.65
C GLN A 7 -5.99 -26.95 -18.86
N ALA A 8 -6.10 -26.80 -17.53
CA ALA A 8 -6.71 -27.77 -16.63
C ALA A 8 -8.25 -27.74 -16.64
N ASN A 9 -8.85 -26.58 -16.93
CA ASN A 9 -10.30 -26.34 -16.91
C ASN A 9 -10.74 -25.82 -18.28
N ARG A 10 -10.94 -26.73 -19.23
CA ARG A 10 -11.14 -26.40 -20.67
C ARG A 10 -12.47 -25.70 -20.97
N ASP A 11 -13.42 -25.78 -20.04
CA ASP A 11 -14.72 -25.14 -20.06
C ASP A 11 -14.69 -23.70 -19.53
N ILE A 12 -13.59 -23.29 -18.86
CA ILE A 12 -13.44 -21.94 -18.32
C ILE A 12 -12.51 -21.13 -19.22
N LYS A 13 -12.98 -19.95 -19.64
CA LYS A 13 -12.19 -18.94 -20.35
C LYS A 13 -11.94 -17.76 -19.44
N ILE A 14 -10.67 -17.35 -19.30
CA ILE A 14 -10.25 -16.18 -18.53
C ILE A 14 -9.83 -15.08 -19.50
N GLU A 15 -10.49 -13.93 -19.42
CA GLU A 15 -10.12 -12.72 -20.14
C GLU A 15 -9.48 -11.73 -19.16
N ILE A 16 -8.17 -11.49 -19.32
CA ILE A 16 -7.42 -10.63 -18.41
C ILE A 16 -7.48 -9.19 -18.90
N GLN A 17 -7.92 -8.29 -18.03
CA GLN A 17 -7.80 -6.85 -18.22
C GLN A 17 -6.67 -6.32 -17.33
N LEU A 18 -5.73 -5.59 -17.92
CA LEU A 18 -4.60 -5.00 -17.22
C LEU A 18 -4.74 -3.48 -17.24
N ASN A 19 -4.79 -2.89 -16.06
CA ASN A 19 -4.75 -1.45 -15.88
C ASN A 19 -3.51 -1.08 -15.06
N GLY A 20 -2.93 0.08 -15.35
CA GLY A 20 -1.92 0.66 -14.47
C GLY A 20 -2.53 0.97 -13.11
N TRP A 21 -1.71 0.95 -12.05
CA TRP A 21 -2.19 1.14 -10.67
C TRP A 21 -3.00 2.44 -10.49
N SER A 22 -2.59 3.53 -11.15
CA SER A 22 -3.30 4.82 -11.09
C SER A 22 -4.72 4.75 -11.63
N ASP A 23 -4.96 3.90 -12.63
CA ASP A 23 -6.20 3.86 -13.38
C ASP A 23 -7.12 2.72 -12.92
N TYR A 24 -6.55 1.72 -12.24
CA TYR A 24 -7.25 0.51 -11.81
C TYR A 24 -8.48 0.81 -10.95
N TRP A 25 -8.31 1.64 -9.91
CA TRP A 25 -9.40 1.96 -8.98
C TRP A 25 -10.51 2.79 -9.65
N THR A 26 -10.14 3.73 -10.53
CA THR A 26 -11.12 4.51 -11.30
C THR A 26 -11.93 3.63 -12.24
N ALA A 27 -11.27 2.70 -12.93
CA ALA A 27 -11.96 1.74 -13.80
C ALA A 27 -12.89 0.80 -13.01
N LEU A 28 -12.43 0.31 -11.85
CA LEU A 28 -13.23 -0.58 -11.00
C LEU A 28 -14.45 0.15 -10.41
N ASP A 29 -14.31 1.40 -9.97
CA ASP A 29 -15.41 2.23 -9.46
C ASP A 29 -16.45 2.53 -10.56
N ALA A 30 -15.99 2.80 -11.79
CA ALA A 30 -16.88 3.00 -12.93
C ALA A 30 -17.66 1.71 -13.26
N ALA A 31 -16.97 0.56 -13.24
CA ALA A 31 -17.58 -0.75 -13.46
C ALA A 31 -18.59 -1.12 -12.35
N ALA A 32 -18.26 -0.83 -11.09
CA ALA A 32 -19.17 -1.00 -9.95
C ALA A 32 -20.46 -0.18 -10.13
N THR A 33 -20.32 1.09 -10.52
CA THR A 33 -21.45 2.00 -10.73
C THR A 33 -22.30 1.58 -11.94
N ALA A 34 -21.67 1.06 -13.00
CA ALA A 34 -22.35 0.58 -14.20
C ALA A 34 -22.97 -0.82 -14.05
N GLY A 35 -22.70 -1.53 -12.95
CA GLY A 35 -23.13 -2.91 -12.75
C GLY A 35 -22.40 -3.90 -13.67
N THR A 36 -21.17 -3.57 -14.08
CA THR A 36 -20.34 -4.35 -15.02
C THR A 36 -18.99 -4.73 -14.38
N LEU A 37 -18.97 -5.02 -13.09
CA LEU A 37 -17.77 -5.50 -12.42
C LEU A 37 -17.29 -6.82 -13.04
N PRO A 38 -15.97 -7.06 -13.10
CA PRO A 38 -15.45 -8.38 -13.46
C PRO A 38 -15.94 -9.46 -12.49
N ASP A 39 -16.01 -10.71 -12.96
CA ASP A 39 -16.35 -11.85 -12.09
C ASP A 39 -15.33 -12.05 -10.97
N THR A 40 -14.06 -11.78 -11.26
CA THR A 40 -12.95 -11.81 -10.31
C THR A 40 -12.03 -10.63 -10.55
N PHE A 41 -11.63 -9.94 -9.49
CA PHE A 41 -10.74 -8.78 -9.56
C PHE A 41 -9.86 -8.70 -8.31
N TRP A 42 -8.78 -7.92 -8.39
CA TRP A 42 -7.93 -7.66 -7.24
C TRP A 42 -8.54 -6.60 -6.33
N MET A 43 -8.47 -6.84 -5.03
CA MET A 43 -8.97 -5.91 -4.03
C MET A 43 -7.87 -5.58 -3.03
N HIS A 44 -7.72 -4.29 -2.76
CA HIS A 44 -6.71 -3.78 -1.85
C HIS A 44 -7.37 -3.38 -0.53
N SER A 45 -6.64 -3.51 0.56
CA SER A 45 -7.12 -3.30 1.92
C SER A 45 -7.80 -1.94 2.14
N ASN A 46 -7.20 -0.88 1.59
CA ASN A 46 -7.74 0.48 1.65
C ASN A 46 -9.09 0.67 0.95
N ASN A 47 -9.48 -0.22 0.03
CA ASN A 47 -10.71 -0.13 -0.75
C ASN A 47 -11.75 -1.17 -0.31
N PHE A 48 -11.32 -2.27 0.28
CA PHE A 48 -12.16 -3.42 0.62
C PHE A 48 -13.45 -3.03 1.35
N TYR A 49 -13.32 -2.27 2.45
CA TYR A 49 -14.47 -1.88 3.27
C TYR A 49 -15.55 -1.17 2.43
N ARG A 50 -15.15 -0.25 1.56
CA ARG A 50 -16.06 0.50 0.69
C ARG A 50 -16.86 -0.41 -0.23
N TYR A 51 -16.21 -1.40 -0.85
CA TYR A 51 -16.90 -2.33 -1.75
C TYR A 51 -17.81 -3.30 -0.96
N ALA A 52 -17.35 -3.79 0.20
CA ALA A 52 -18.10 -4.74 1.01
C ALA A 52 -19.33 -4.09 1.64
N SER A 53 -19.18 -2.88 2.19
CA SER A 53 -20.26 -2.15 2.86
C SER A 53 -21.35 -1.66 1.90
N ASN A 54 -21.03 -1.52 0.61
CA ASN A 54 -21.99 -1.14 -0.44
C ASN A 54 -22.54 -2.36 -1.19
N GLU A 55 -22.36 -3.57 -0.66
CA GLU A 55 -22.93 -4.81 -1.21
C GLU A 55 -22.48 -5.11 -2.66
N MET A 56 -21.29 -4.63 -3.05
CA MET A 56 -20.74 -4.79 -4.41
C MET A 56 -19.97 -6.10 -4.60
N MET A 57 -19.85 -6.92 -3.54
CA MET A 57 -19.08 -8.17 -3.54
C MET A 57 -19.90 -9.31 -2.97
N MET A 58 -19.70 -10.50 -3.51
CA MET A 58 -20.30 -11.74 -3.02
C MET A 58 -19.49 -12.29 -1.84
N THR A 59 -20.17 -12.83 -0.82
CA THR A 59 -19.47 -13.62 0.21
C THR A 59 -18.92 -14.91 -0.39
N LEU A 60 -17.75 -15.32 0.07
CA LEU A 60 -17.08 -16.55 -0.31
C LEU A 60 -17.27 -17.67 0.70
N ASP A 61 -17.98 -17.45 1.82
CA ASP A 61 -18.10 -18.41 2.92
C ASP A 61 -18.49 -19.82 2.45
N SER A 62 -19.57 -19.94 1.64
CA SER A 62 -20.03 -21.24 1.13
C SER A 62 -19.03 -21.92 0.19
N PHE A 63 -18.27 -21.13 -0.57
CA PHE A 63 -17.23 -21.64 -1.47
C PHE A 63 -15.99 -22.09 -0.70
N ILE A 64 -15.66 -21.40 0.39
CA ILE A 64 -14.56 -21.77 1.28
C ILE A 64 -14.92 -23.04 2.04
N ASP A 65 -16.10 -23.10 2.65
CA ASP A 65 -16.57 -24.25 3.44
C ASP A 65 -16.66 -25.55 2.63
N SER A 66 -16.93 -25.45 1.32
CA SER A 66 -17.04 -26.59 0.41
C SER A 66 -15.76 -26.94 -0.34
N SER A 67 -14.70 -26.15 -0.18
CA SER A 67 -13.43 -26.32 -0.90
C SER A 67 -12.50 -27.27 -0.17
N ASP A 68 -11.91 -28.21 -0.91
CA ASP A 68 -10.77 -29.02 -0.47
C ASP A 68 -9.41 -28.34 -0.74
N LYS A 69 -9.43 -27.15 -1.37
CA LYS A 69 -8.23 -26.40 -1.80
C LYS A 69 -7.98 -25.13 -1.02
N ILE A 70 -9.00 -24.59 -0.36
CA ILE A 70 -8.92 -23.32 0.36
C ILE A 70 -9.11 -23.61 1.84
N ASP A 71 -8.04 -23.43 2.62
CA ASP A 71 -8.09 -23.39 4.08
C ASP A 71 -7.54 -22.04 4.53
N LEU A 72 -8.39 -21.23 5.16
CA LEU A 72 -8.02 -19.90 5.63
C LEU A 72 -6.93 -19.92 6.71
N ASN A 73 -6.73 -21.04 7.41
CA ASN A 73 -5.67 -21.19 8.40
C ASN A 73 -4.27 -21.25 7.77
N ASN A 74 -4.18 -21.46 6.45
CA ASN A 74 -2.90 -21.40 5.73
C ASN A 74 -2.42 -19.96 5.48
N TYR A 75 -3.19 -18.95 5.86
CA TYR A 75 -2.87 -17.54 5.66
C TYR A 75 -2.64 -16.84 7.00
N PRO A 76 -1.82 -15.79 7.05
CA PRO A 76 -1.72 -14.94 8.23
C PRO A 76 -3.10 -14.41 8.66
N GLU A 77 -3.44 -14.61 9.94
CA GLU A 77 -4.75 -14.27 10.51
C GLU A 77 -5.15 -12.81 10.26
N GLY A 78 -4.18 -11.89 10.35
CA GLY A 78 -4.40 -10.47 10.08
C GLY A 78 -4.86 -10.19 8.64
N LEU A 79 -4.36 -10.93 7.66
CA LEU A 79 -4.79 -10.80 6.26
C LEU A 79 -6.19 -11.37 6.05
N VAL A 80 -6.50 -12.49 6.68
CA VAL A 80 -7.85 -13.09 6.61
C VAL A 80 -8.89 -12.14 7.18
N THR A 81 -8.62 -11.63 8.39
CA THR A 81 -9.50 -10.72 9.13
C THR A 81 -9.74 -9.41 8.36
N LEU A 82 -8.71 -8.92 7.66
CA LEU A 82 -8.79 -7.68 6.91
C LEU A 82 -9.83 -7.72 5.77
N TYR A 83 -10.09 -8.90 5.21
CA TYR A 83 -11.08 -9.12 4.16
C TYR A 83 -12.39 -9.74 4.67
N ASN A 84 -12.61 -9.66 5.99
CA ASN A 84 -13.86 -10.01 6.63
C ASN A 84 -14.67 -8.73 6.93
N PHE A 85 -15.96 -8.76 6.64
CA PHE A 85 -16.88 -7.69 7.01
C PHE A 85 -18.17 -8.30 7.55
N ASN A 86 -18.62 -7.86 8.74
CA ASN A 86 -19.80 -8.39 9.41
C ASN A 86 -19.82 -9.94 9.52
N ASN A 87 -18.68 -10.53 9.90
CA ASN A 87 -18.48 -11.98 10.06
C ASN A 87 -18.67 -12.78 8.76
N LYS A 88 -18.44 -12.16 7.60
CA LYS A 88 -18.48 -12.82 6.29
C LYS A 88 -17.18 -12.57 5.55
N GLN A 89 -16.63 -13.62 4.95
CA GLN A 89 -15.41 -13.54 4.16
C GLN A 89 -15.73 -13.16 2.72
N TYR A 90 -15.10 -12.10 2.20
CA TYR A 90 -15.37 -11.60 0.84
C TYR A 90 -14.18 -11.76 -0.12
N CYS A 91 -12.97 -11.99 0.41
CA CYS A 91 -11.78 -12.20 -0.42
C CYS A 91 -10.94 -13.36 0.14
N VAL A 92 -10.21 -14.02 -0.75
CA VAL A 92 -9.15 -14.96 -0.39
C VAL A 92 -7.82 -14.22 -0.54
N PRO A 93 -6.95 -14.17 0.49
CA PRO A 93 -5.66 -13.51 0.37
C PRO A 93 -4.82 -14.12 -0.77
N LYS A 94 -4.32 -13.26 -1.67
CA LYS A 94 -3.54 -13.68 -2.84
C LYS A 94 -2.04 -13.54 -2.59
N ASP A 95 -1.64 -12.36 -2.16
CA ASP A 95 -0.29 -11.95 -1.82
C ASP A 95 -0.35 -10.83 -0.77
N PHE A 96 0.80 -10.53 -0.19
CA PHE A 96 0.99 -9.42 0.72
C PHE A 96 2.43 -8.93 0.57
N ASP A 97 2.63 -7.66 0.88
CA ASP A 97 3.94 -7.05 0.99
C ASP A 97 4.06 -6.29 2.31
N THR A 98 5.24 -5.77 2.57
CA THR A 98 5.52 -4.90 3.71
C THR A 98 6.58 -3.90 3.32
N ILE A 99 6.64 -2.79 4.05
CA ILE A 99 7.64 -1.76 3.82
C ILE A 99 8.85 -2.02 4.72
N GLY A 100 10.01 -2.11 4.09
CA GLY A 100 11.30 -2.20 4.78
C GLY A 100 12.14 -0.95 4.56
N LEU A 101 13.10 -0.72 5.45
CA LEU A 101 14.13 0.30 5.25
C LEU A 101 15.25 -0.27 4.37
N TRP A 102 15.36 0.24 3.16
CA TRP A 102 16.49 -0.05 2.26
C TRP A 102 17.56 1.02 2.44
N TYR A 103 18.83 0.61 2.51
CA TYR A 103 19.95 1.53 2.70
C TYR A 103 21.11 1.24 1.75
N ASN A 104 21.85 2.30 1.36
CA ASN A 104 23.02 2.20 0.52
C ASN A 104 24.28 2.07 1.39
N LYS A 105 24.84 0.85 1.48
CA LYS A 105 26.04 0.56 2.28
C LYS A 105 27.22 1.48 1.99
N THR A 106 27.46 1.80 0.72
CA THR A 106 28.57 2.68 0.31
C THR A 106 28.42 4.07 0.94
N MET A 107 27.21 4.62 0.96
CA MET A 107 26.97 5.93 1.58
C MET A 107 27.20 5.91 3.09
N PHE A 108 26.85 4.80 3.75
CA PHE A 108 27.09 4.61 5.19
C PHE A 108 28.58 4.45 5.50
N ASP A 109 29.29 3.63 4.73
CA ASP A 109 30.74 3.41 4.88
C ASP A 109 31.53 4.70 4.67
N GLU A 110 31.21 5.47 3.61
CA GLU A 110 31.83 6.76 3.33
C GLU A 110 31.61 7.80 4.43
N ALA A 111 30.46 7.73 5.12
CA ALA A 111 30.12 8.61 6.24
C ALA A 111 30.65 8.10 7.59
N GLY A 112 31.19 6.88 7.64
CA GLY A 112 31.62 6.23 8.89
C GLY A 112 30.47 5.93 9.84
N LEU A 113 29.27 5.65 9.32
CA LEU A 113 28.09 5.31 10.10
C LEU A 113 27.88 3.80 10.19
N ASP A 114 27.44 3.33 11.35
CA ASP A 114 26.93 1.97 11.51
C ASP A 114 25.65 1.76 10.69
N TYR A 115 25.44 0.54 10.20
CA TYR A 115 24.26 0.21 9.40
C TYR A 115 22.98 0.13 10.23
N PRO A 116 21.80 0.34 9.62
CA PRO A 116 20.53 0.11 10.28
C PRO A 116 20.35 -1.33 10.74
N ASP A 117 19.85 -1.50 11.96
CA ASP A 117 19.48 -2.78 12.56
C ASP A 117 18.07 -2.72 13.19
N GLU A 118 17.63 -3.82 13.80
CA GLU A 118 16.32 -3.94 14.45
C GLU A 118 16.12 -3.02 15.67
N THR A 119 17.18 -2.40 16.19
CA THR A 119 17.14 -1.50 17.36
C THR A 119 16.95 -0.03 16.99
N TRP A 120 17.12 0.31 15.70
CA TRP A 120 16.97 1.66 15.21
C TRP A 120 15.59 2.25 15.49
N THR A 121 15.62 3.49 15.97
CA THR A 121 14.45 4.33 16.15
C THR A 121 14.30 5.30 14.98
N TRP A 122 13.17 6.02 14.95
CA TRP A 122 12.95 7.09 13.99
C TRP A 122 13.93 8.26 14.17
N ASP A 123 14.42 8.49 15.39
CA ASP A 123 15.44 9.51 15.66
C ASP A 123 16.80 9.09 15.08
N ASP A 124 17.16 7.80 15.18
CA ASP A 124 18.39 7.27 14.57
C ASP A 124 18.34 7.39 13.05
N LEU A 125 17.19 7.05 12.44
CA LEU A 125 16.97 7.24 11.01
C LEU A 125 17.10 8.72 10.61
N TYR A 126 16.53 9.64 11.40
CA TYR A 126 16.60 11.07 11.12
C TYR A 126 18.02 11.62 11.21
N GLU A 127 18.78 11.24 12.25
CA GLU A 127 20.16 11.69 12.41
C GLU A 127 21.08 11.11 11.34
N ALA A 128 20.94 9.82 11.00
CA ALA A 128 21.65 9.22 9.87
C ALA A 128 21.30 9.93 8.55
N ALA A 129 20.00 10.19 8.30
CA ALA A 129 19.56 10.86 7.08
C ALA A 129 20.12 12.29 6.94
N LYS A 130 20.28 13.02 8.06
CA LYS A 130 20.92 14.34 8.05
C LYS A 130 22.38 14.27 7.64
N ILE A 131 23.13 13.33 8.20
CA ILE A 131 24.56 13.14 7.90
C ILE A 131 24.74 12.72 6.44
N LEU A 132 23.89 11.82 5.96
CA LEU A 132 23.94 11.30 4.60
C LEU A 132 23.42 12.29 3.54
N THR A 133 22.83 13.42 3.93
CA THR A 133 22.37 14.45 2.98
C THR A 133 23.48 15.45 2.67
N LYS A 134 23.87 15.54 1.38
CA LYS A 134 24.90 16.48 0.94
C LYS A 134 24.31 17.90 0.73
N PRO A 135 24.98 18.98 1.17
CA PRO A 135 24.48 20.35 1.02
C PRO A 135 24.23 20.79 -0.44
N ASP A 136 24.99 20.22 -1.38
CA ASP A 136 24.86 20.49 -2.81
C ASP A 136 23.67 19.77 -3.47
N LYS A 137 22.93 18.97 -2.69
CA LYS A 137 21.76 18.18 -3.12
C LYS A 137 22.06 17.09 -4.15
N SER A 138 23.34 16.70 -4.30
CA SER A 138 23.72 15.54 -5.10
C SER A 138 23.27 14.21 -4.48
N GLN A 139 22.98 14.21 -3.17
CA GLN A 139 22.61 13.04 -2.38
C GLN A 139 21.66 13.44 -1.25
N TYR A 140 20.62 12.63 -1.05
CA TYR A 140 19.68 12.75 0.07
C TYR A 140 19.79 11.51 0.95
N GLY A 141 19.84 11.69 2.27
CA GLY A 141 20.00 10.60 3.23
C GLY A 141 18.74 9.79 3.52
N PHE A 142 17.57 10.29 3.10
CA PHE A 142 16.32 9.55 3.18
C PHE A 142 15.38 9.99 2.05
N LEU A 143 14.68 9.00 1.49
CA LEU A 143 13.67 9.20 0.47
C LEU A 143 12.43 8.41 0.88
N ALA A 144 11.36 9.12 1.19
CA ALA A 144 10.04 8.54 1.30
C ALA A 144 9.18 9.13 0.19
N ALA A 145 8.63 8.25 -0.63
CA ALA A 145 7.73 8.67 -1.68
C ALA A 145 6.42 9.19 -1.07
N MET A 146 5.82 10.23 -1.65
CA MET A 146 4.55 10.81 -1.19
C MET A 146 3.35 9.98 -1.63
N HIS A 147 3.37 8.67 -1.36
CA HIS A 147 2.21 7.80 -1.48
C HIS A 147 1.96 7.06 -0.17
N ASN A 148 0.75 6.51 -0.11
CA ASN A 148 0.13 5.99 1.10
C ASN A 148 1.02 4.99 1.85
N GLN A 149 1.44 3.93 1.18
CA GLN A 149 2.02 2.76 1.84
C GLN A 149 3.47 2.94 2.27
N GLU A 150 4.34 3.51 1.42
CA GLU A 150 5.79 3.66 1.66
C GLU A 150 6.13 4.94 2.42
N GLY A 151 5.31 5.99 2.30
CA GLY A 151 5.57 7.27 2.94
C GLY A 151 4.53 7.68 3.96
N PHE A 152 3.35 8.07 3.49
CA PHE A 152 2.38 8.81 4.30
C PHE A 152 1.95 8.04 5.56
N TYR A 153 1.58 6.76 5.46
CA TYR A 153 1.15 5.99 6.63
C TYR A 153 2.28 5.73 7.63
N ASN A 154 3.49 5.42 7.15
CA ASN A 154 4.64 5.19 8.02
C ASN A 154 5.04 6.45 8.77
N ILE A 155 5.06 7.60 8.10
CA ILE A 155 5.52 8.86 8.70
C ILE A 155 4.43 9.50 9.56
N CYS A 156 3.16 9.52 9.11
CA CYS A 156 2.09 10.17 9.87
C CYS A 156 1.80 9.50 11.21
N LEU A 157 1.90 8.17 11.29
CA LEU A 157 1.70 7.45 12.56
C LEU A 157 2.82 7.74 13.57
N VAL A 158 4.04 8.00 13.09
CA VAL A 158 5.21 8.33 13.92
C VAL A 158 5.19 9.78 14.37
N VAL A 159 4.80 10.67 13.46
CA VAL A 159 4.66 12.11 13.72
C VAL A 159 3.35 12.43 14.46
N SER A 160 2.48 11.46 14.73
CA SER A 160 1.22 11.67 15.46
C SER A 160 1.41 12.23 16.88
N ASN A 161 2.59 12.06 17.50
CA ASN A 161 2.98 12.76 18.74
C ASN A 161 3.25 14.27 18.54
N PHE A 162 3.24 14.77 17.30
CA PHE A 162 3.47 16.17 16.92
C PHE A 162 2.27 16.81 16.19
N ILE A 163 1.19 16.07 15.91
CA ILE A 163 0.00 16.62 15.26
C ILE A 163 -0.85 17.32 16.32
N ARG A 164 -0.68 18.64 16.47
CA ARG A 164 -1.74 19.49 17.02
C ARG A 164 -2.80 19.65 15.92
N THR A 165 -4.00 19.14 16.17
CA THR A 165 -5.15 19.35 15.29
C THR A 165 -5.72 20.75 15.53
N ASP A 166 -5.29 21.73 14.75
CA ASP A 166 -6.15 22.84 14.34
C ASP A 166 -6.64 22.57 12.91
N TYR A 167 -7.97 22.51 12.77
CA TYR A 167 -8.71 21.94 11.64
C TYR A 167 -8.54 22.66 10.29
N GLU A 168 -7.53 23.52 10.11
CA GLU A 168 -7.31 24.26 8.87
C GLU A 168 -5.95 23.98 8.20
N SER A 169 -5.02 23.27 8.85
CA SER A 169 -3.76 22.88 8.22
C SER A 169 -3.01 21.79 9.00
N ILE A 170 -2.49 20.77 8.30
CA ILE A 170 -1.47 19.88 8.88
C ILE A 170 -0.15 20.64 8.88
N VAL A 171 0.16 21.31 9.98
CA VAL A 171 1.47 21.91 10.22
C VAL A 171 2.39 20.83 10.77
N PHE A 172 3.36 20.36 9.97
CA PHE A 172 4.46 19.54 10.45
C PHE A 172 5.37 20.41 11.33
N PRO A 173 5.36 20.29 12.67
CA PRO A 173 6.25 21.08 13.49
C PRO A 173 7.62 20.39 13.45
N LYS A 174 8.56 21.00 12.72
CA LYS A 174 10.01 20.73 12.71
C LYS A 174 10.59 19.58 11.89
N LEU A 175 9.82 18.80 11.12
CA LEU A 175 10.41 17.93 10.08
C LEU A 175 10.26 18.58 8.69
N ILE A 176 11.40 18.82 8.05
CA ILE A 176 11.61 18.96 6.60
C ILE A 176 10.51 19.75 5.86
N ARG A 177 10.75 21.05 5.65
CA ARG A 177 10.22 21.71 4.44
C ARG A 177 10.82 20.98 3.24
N PHE A 178 10.13 19.99 2.70
CA PHE A 178 10.37 19.62 1.32
C PHE A 178 10.00 20.86 0.49
N PRO A 179 10.91 21.43 -0.31
CA PRO A 179 10.52 22.45 -1.26
C PRO A 179 9.58 21.78 -2.25
N VAL A 180 8.29 21.97 -2.03
CA VAL A 180 7.24 21.74 -3.00
C VAL A 180 7.57 22.63 -4.20
N CYS A 181 8.24 22.08 -5.20
CA CYS A 181 8.35 22.71 -6.51
C CYS A 181 7.02 22.46 -7.25
N LEU A 182 5.93 23.01 -6.73
CA LEU A 182 4.71 23.22 -7.50
C LEU A 182 4.95 24.41 -8.41
N LYS A 183 5.50 24.17 -9.59
CA LYS A 183 5.30 25.09 -10.71
C LYS A 183 3.90 24.84 -11.28
N TYR A 184 2.89 25.44 -10.65
CA TYR A 184 1.67 25.78 -11.37
C TYR A 184 1.96 27.05 -12.18
N THR A 185 2.05 26.90 -13.49
CA THR A 185 1.97 28.04 -14.42
C THR A 185 0.58 27.99 -15.02
N LEU A 186 -0.31 28.89 -14.56
CA LEU A 186 -1.57 29.17 -15.25
C LEU A 186 -1.26 30.09 -16.43
N PRO A 187 -1.76 29.82 -17.66
CA PRO A 187 -1.81 30.84 -18.70
C PRO A 187 -2.96 31.82 -18.45
N ALA A 188 -2.70 33.08 -18.82
CA ALA A 188 -3.61 34.22 -18.78
C ALA A 188 -4.78 34.09 -19.77
#